data_AF-A0A101HFF4-F1
#
_entry.id   AF-A0A101HFF4-F1
#
_cell.length_a   1.000
_cell.length_b   1.000
_cell.length_c   1.000
_cell.angle_alpha   90.00
_cell.angle_beta   90.00
_cell.angle_gamma   90.00
#
_symmetry.space_group_name_H-M   'P 1'
#
loop_
_entity.id
_entity.type
_entity.pdbx_description
1 polymer ?
#
loop_
_entity_poly.entity_id
_entity_poly.type
_entity_poly.pdbx_seq_one_letter_code
_entity_poly.pdbx_strand_id
1 'polypeptide(L)'
;RPFYEFDESCQGTVPQAITAFLESRDFEHAIRLAISLGGDSDTLACITGGIAGAFYKYIPDDIIDNTLKRLTDDMLEVILQFSKRFLVD
;
A
#
# COMPACT_ATOMS: atom_id res chain seq x y z
N ARG A 1 -10.50 -12.61 -10.49
CA ARG A 1 -10.56 -14.00 -9.96
C ARG A 1 -12.02 -14.28 -9.57
N PRO A 2 -12.63 -15.43 -9.92
CA PRO A 2 -14.10 -15.60 -9.83
C PRO A 2 -14.69 -15.90 -8.43
N PHE A 3 -13.89 -15.95 -7.36
CA PHE A 3 -14.33 -16.39 -6.03
C PHE A 3 -13.98 -15.44 -4.87
N TYR A 4 -13.66 -14.16 -5.13
CA TYR A 4 -13.44 -13.21 -4.05
C TYR A 4 -14.70 -12.36 -3.84
N GLU A 5 -15.32 -12.51 -2.67
CA GLU A 5 -16.38 -11.63 -2.17
C GLU A 5 -15.77 -10.60 -1.23
N PHE A 6 -16.33 -9.39 -1.20
CA PHE A 6 -15.91 -8.31 -0.31
C PHE A 6 -16.05 -8.77 1.16
N ASP A 7 -14.94 -8.79 1.89
CA ASP A 7 -14.87 -9.14 3.32
C ASP A 7 -13.98 -8.11 4.02
N GLU A 8 -14.57 -7.30 4.90
CA GLU A 8 -13.90 -6.25 5.68
C GLU A 8 -13.24 -6.78 6.96
N SER A 9 -13.38 -8.07 7.26
CA SER A 9 -12.77 -8.65 8.44
C SER A 9 -11.25 -8.74 8.30
N CYS A 10 -10.54 -8.61 9.42
CA CYS A 10 -9.10 -8.81 9.45
C CYS A 10 -8.69 -10.18 8.86
N GLN A 11 -9.50 -11.22 9.08
CA GLN A 11 -9.27 -12.57 8.59
C GLN A 11 -9.44 -12.67 7.06
N GLY A 12 -10.34 -11.90 6.47
CA GLY A 12 -10.53 -11.83 5.02
C GLY A 12 -9.47 -10.98 4.31
N THR A 13 -9.05 -9.88 4.91
CA THR A 13 -8.19 -8.87 4.24
C THR A 13 -6.70 -9.07 4.47
N VAL A 14 -6.27 -9.31 5.71
CA VAL A 14 -4.83 -9.34 6.05
C VAL A 14 -4.08 -10.46 5.35
N PRO A 15 -4.56 -11.73 5.31
CA PRO A 15 -3.84 -12.79 4.60
C PRO A 15 -3.70 -12.47 3.11
N GLN A 16 -4.72 -11.92 2.48
CA GLN A 16 -4.70 -11.57 1.05
C GLN A 16 -3.73 -10.43 0.76
N ALA A 17 -3.68 -9.40 1.61
CA ALA A 17 -2.71 -8.31 1.50
C ALA A 17 -1.26 -8.81 1.59
N ILE A 18 -0.99 -9.74 2.53
CA ILE A 18 0.33 -10.35 2.69
C ILE A 18 0.66 -11.23 1.48
N THR A 19 -0.28 -12.04 0.98
CA THR A 19 -0.07 -12.84 -0.22
C THR A 19 0.22 -11.98 -1.44
N ALA A 20 -0.52 -10.88 -1.64
CA ALA A 20 -0.25 -9.93 -2.73
C ALA A 20 1.18 -9.37 -2.66
N PHE A 21 1.67 -9.03 -1.46
CA PHE A 21 3.06 -8.63 -1.27
C PHE A 21 4.05 -9.77 -1.56
N LEU A 22 3.82 -10.98 -1.04
CA LEU A 22 4.74 -12.12 -1.23
C LEU A 22 4.84 -12.57 -2.70
N GLU A 23 3.78 -12.40 -3.50
CA GLU A 23 3.78 -12.67 -4.94
C GLU A 23 4.33 -11.50 -5.78
N SER A 24 4.63 -10.35 -5.15
CA SER A 24 5.10 -9.17 -5.86
C SER A 24 6.61 -9.15 -6.09
N ARG A 25 7.07 -8.23 -6.94
CA ARG A 25 8.49 -8.09 -7.31
C ARG A 25 9.05 -6.68 -7.12
N ASP A 26 8.15 -5.71 -6.98
CA ASP A 26 8.42 -4.30 -6.77
C ASP A 26 7.14 -3.65 -6.19
N PHE A 27 7.25 -2.40 -5.75
CA PHE A 27 6.14 -1.69 -5.10
C PHE A 27 4.90 -1.58 -5.99
N GLU A 28 5.05 -1.17 -7.25
CA GLU A 28 3.92 -1.01 -8.16
C GLU A 28 3.25 -2.35 -8.46
N HIS A 29 4.03 -3.41 -8.67
CA HIS A 29 3.52 -4.76 -8.86
C HIS A 29 2.71 -5.22 -7.64
N ALA A 30 3.17 -4.93 -6.42
CA ALA A 30 2.45 -5.26 -5.20
C ALA A 30 1.08 -4.58 -5.13
N ILE A 31 1.03 -3.28 -5.39
CA ILE A 31 -0.22 -2.50 -5.41
C ILE A 31 -1.16 -3.00 -6.52
N ARG A 32 -0.64 -3.30 -7.72
CA ARG A 32 -1.44 -3.84 -8.83
C ARG A 32 -2.02 -5.21 -8.50
N LEU A 33 -1.24 -6.09 -7.86
CA LEU A 33 -1.72 -7.39 -7.40
C LEU A 33 -2.83 -7.21 -6.36
N ALA A 34 -2.63 -6.36 -5.36
CA ALA A 34 -3.62 -6.04 -4.35
C ALA A 34 -4.95 -5.57 -4.95
N ILE A 35 -4.93 -4.59 -5.85
CA ILE A 35 -6.13 -4.07 -6.52
C ILE A 35 -6.80 -5.15 -7.38
N SER A 36 -6.02 -6.02 -8.03
CA SER A 36 -6.56 -7.08 -8.90
C SER A 36 -7.35 -8.16 -8.15
N LEU A 37 -7.16 -8.27 -6.82
CA LEU A 37 -7.94 -9.18 -5.98
C LEU A 37 -9.40 -8.70 -5.83
N GLY A 38 -9.65 -7.40 -5.93
CA GLY A 38 -10.98 -6.80 -5.79
C GLY A 38 -11.41 -6.62 -4.34
N GLY A 39 -12.72 -6.51 -4.09
CA GLY A 39 -13.31 -6.30 -2.76
C GLY A 39 -12.84 -5.00 -2.09
N ASP A 40 -12.37 -5.09 -0.85
CA ASP A 40 -11.84 -3.99 -0.02
C ASP A 40 -10.42 -3.60 -0.48
N SER A 41 -10.35 -3.16 -1.74
CA SER A 41 -9.10 -2.93 -2.45
C SER A 41 -8.28 -1.80 -1.83
N ASP A 42 -8.92 -0.81 -1.21
CA ASP A 42 -8.25 0.29 -0.52
C ASP A 42 -7.57 -0.18 0.76
N THR A 43 -8.25 -0.96 1.61
CA THR A 43 -7.62 -1.53 2.80
C THR A 43 -6.52 -2.53 2.43
N LEU A 44 -6.77 -3.39 1.43
CA LEU A 44 -5.80 -4.38 0.99
C LEU A 44 -4.55 -3.71 0.40
N ALA A 45 -4.72 -2.72 -0.49
CA ALA A 45 -3.59 -1.96 -1.05
C ALA A 45 -2.86 -1.12 0.01
N CYS A 46 -3.55 -0.60 1.02
CA CYS A 46 -2.93 0.13 2.13
C CYS A 46 -1.97 -0.77 2.92
N ILE A 47 -2.42 -1.97 3.30
CA ILE A 47 -1.60 -2.95 4.04
C ILE A 47 -0.44 -3.44 3.16
N THR A 48 -0.74 -3.89 1.93
CA THR A 48 0.28 -4.36 0.98
C THR A 48 1.33 -3.28 0.71
N GLY A 49 0.90 -2.03 0.49
CA GLY A 49 1.75 -0.88 0.23
C GLY A 49 2.66 -0.53 1.41
N GLY A 50 2.15 -0.59 2.64
CA GLY A 50 2.96 -0.37 3.84
C GLY A 50 4.12 -1.37 3.96
N ILE A 51 3.84 -2.65 3.70
CA ILE A 51 4.86 -3.71 3.71
C ILE A 51 5.84 -3.53 2.54
N ALA A 52 5.32 -3.33 1.33
CA ALA A 52 6.12 -3.18 0.12
C ALA A 52 7.04 -1.96 0.17
N GLY A 53 6.57 -0.82 0.67
CA GLY A 53 7.37 0.40 0.82
C GLY A 53 8.55 0.20 1.77
N ALA A 54 8.31 -0.46 2.90
CA ALA A 54 9.38 -0.78 3.86
C ALA A 54 10.39 -1.81 3.33
N PHE A 55 9.92 -2.79 2.54
CA PHE A 55 10.77 -3.87 2.02
C PHE A 55 11.58 -3.46 0.79
N TYR A 56 10.92 -2.93 -0.24
CA TYR A 56 11.57 -2.57 -1.51
C TYR A 56 12.33 -1.25 -1.44
N LYS A 57 12.00 -0.37 -0.47
CA LYS A 57 12.66 0.93 -0.23
C LYS A 57 12.68 1.87 -1.44
N TYR A 58 11.87 1.58 -2.45
CA TYR A 58 11.70 2.38 -3.65
C TYR A 58 10.23 2.37 -4.05
N ILE A 59 9.70 3.57 -4.29
CA ILE A 59 8.36 3.81 -4.83
C ILE A 59 8.57 4.70 -6.06
N PRO A 60 7.97 4.37 -7.22
CA PRO A 60 8.03 5.22 -8.41
C PRO A 60 7.59 6.66 -8.13
N ASP A 61 8.35 7.64 -8.64
CA ASP A 61 8.13 9.07 -8.38
C ASP A 61 6.74 9.53 -8.81
N ASP A 62 6.21 8.99 -9.90
CA ASP A 62 4.86 9.32 -10.38
C ASP A 62 3.77 8.89 -9.38
N ILE A 63 3.96 7.77 -8.69
CA ILE A 63 3.06 7.30 -7.63
C ILE A 63 3.17 8.20 -6.41
N ILE A 64 4.39 8.58 -6.01
CA ILE A 64 4.62 9.52 -4.90
C ILE A 64 3.96 10.86 -5.21
N ASP A 65 4.28 11.47 -6.35
CA ASP A 65 3.79 12.79 -6.75
C ASP A 65 2.27 12.84 -6.83
N ASN A 66 1.65 11.79 -7.38
CA ASN A 66 0.19 11.69 -7.43
C ASN A 66 -0.42 11.53 -6.04
N THR A 67 0.23 10.77 -5.15
CA THR A 67 -0.25 10.57 -3.79
C THR A 67 -0.19 11.87 -3.00
N LEU A 68 0.96 12.57 -3.02
CA LEU A 68 1.15 13.84 -2.30
C LEU A 68 0.15 14.93 -2.74
N LYS A 69 -0.20 14.99 -4.04
CA LYS A 69 -1.22 15.93 -4.56
C LYS A 69 -2.64 15.68 -4.04
N ARG A 70 -2.92 14.51 -3.46
CA ARG A 70 -4.24 14.10 -2.97
C ARG A 70 -4.38 14.20 -1.45
N LEU A 71 -3.27 14.40 -0.74
CA LEU A 71 -3.26 14.53 0.70
C LEU A 71 -3.51 15.97 1.12
N THR A 72 -4.20 16.14 2.24
CA THR A 72 -4.37 17.44 2.88
C THR A 72 -3.07 17.86 3.59
N ASP A 73 -2.93 19.17 3.85
CA ASP A 73 -1.70 19.73 4.43
C ASP A 73 -1.36 19.12 5.81
N ASP A 74 -2.38 18.81 6.63
CA ASP A 74 -2.21 18.17 7.94
C ASP A 74 -1.71 16.71 7.82
N MET A 75 -2.19 15.95 6.83
CA MET A 75 -1.68 14.60 6.55
C MET A 75 -0.23 14.64 6.07
N LEU A 76 0.09 15.59 5.18
CA LEU A 76 1.46 15.80 4.69
C LEU A 76 2.40 16.15 5.83
N GLU A 77 1.99 17.03 6.74
CA GLU A 77 2.78 17.40 7.92
C GLU A 77 3.13 16.17 8.76
N VAL A 78 2.16 15.31 9.06
CA VAL A 78 2.38 14.07 9.83
C VAL A 78 3.38 13.15 9.13
N ILE A 79 3.23 12.93 7.82
CA ILE A 79 4.12 12.06 7.03
C ILE A 79 5.54 12.62 7.00
N LEU A 80 5.70 13.93 6.80
CA LEU A 80 7.00 14.58 6.77
C LEU A 80 7.71 14.52 8.13
N GLN A 81 6.99 14.75 9.24
CA GLN A 81 7.55 14.62 10.58
C GLN A 81 8.00 13.18 10.88
N PHE A 82 7.17 12.19 10.53
CA PHE A 82 7.51 10.78 10.66
C PHE A 82 8.76 10.43 9.84
N SER A 83 8.77 10.80 8.57
CA SER A 83 9.87 10.51 7.65
C SER A 83 11.17 11.16 8.11
N LYS A 84 11.12 12.43 8.54
CA LYS A 84 12.28 13.14 9.11
C LYS A 84 12.83 12.47 10.38
N ARG A 85 11.98 11.83 11.18
CA ARG A 85 12.40 11.19 12.43
C ARG A 85 12.93 9.77 12.24
N PHE A 86 12.39 9.01 11.28
CA PHE A 86 12.60 7.56 11.20
C PHE A 86 13.14 7.05 9.85
N LEU A 87 13.10 7.86 8.79
CA LEU A 87 13.48 7.45 7.42
C LEU A 87 14.67 8.26 6.86
N VAL A 88 15.32 9.07 7.70
CA VAL A 88 16.54 9.80 7.30
C VAL A 88 17.73 8.87 7.52
N ASP A 89 18.40 8.50 6.43
CA ASP A 89 19.80 8.01 6.44
C ASP A 89 20.76 9.17 6.73
#